data_AF-A0A8H8BTZ9-F1
#
_entry.id   AF-A0A8H8BTZ9-F1
#
_cell.length_a   1.000
_cell.length_b   1.000
_cell.length_c   1.000
_cell.angle_alpha   90.00
_cell.angle_beta   90.00
_cell.angle_gamma   90.00
#
_symmetry.space_group_name_H-M   'P 1'
#
loop_
_entity.id
_entity.type
_entity.pdbx_description
1 polymer ?
#
loop_
_entity_poly.entity_id
_entity_poly.type
_entity_poly.pdbx_seq_one_letter_code
_entity_poly.pdbx_strand_id
1 'polypeptide(L)'
;MATLSDSSSVYVDTAGTVITDLTICFCSSPTPPATCEQCALDGKNWHRVEKDLLLHSAKQTAWLHVARTKETDLTPADLVLTDIRIGEPDQEIGNLWESRPAGIWVRRGNYAGDVQQAVTQIDALFGKDAVDPRPQWNIMQESLQFDAKPEVPVARLSILKGRSKARPNGPRPALRVNADGKFKILQFSDTHMVTGVGKCKDAIDGDGKALPESEADPLTVIFLGKILDEEKPDLVILTGDQLHHDTPDSQSALFKVVAPLIERSVPWAAVFGNHDSEGKYALSREAQMAILEDLPLSLCQSGPKNVDGIGNYYLQVLAPAPSHIPLSTLFLLDSHGQIPSKIHSPDYDPINQSQIDWFTSTSKTLKNEHDGESNHLSMAFLHIPIPEYGDPGLVTRGGKRREPTEGPSFNSHFYDALIEEGISALACGHDHVNDFCALHPRKQKDLALGTPQLGPWLCYGGGSGFGGYCSYGRKRFHRRTRVWEIDTSTGNLKTYKRLEYSEQKMDELVLVEGGKVICPPAEADESTGLSSLLRECVVS
;
A
#
# COMPACT_ATOMS: atom_id res chain seq x y z
N MET A 1 -25.67 19.55 0.18
CA MET A 1 -25.20 19.30 -1.19
C MET A 1 -24.41 20.51 -1.65
N ALA A 2 -23.12 20.55 -1.31
CA ALA A 2 -22.15 21.41 -1.96
C ALA A 2 -21.24 20.44 -2.72
N THR A 3 -21.30 20.51 -4.05
CA THR A 3 -20.47 19.74 -4.96
C THR A 3 -19.01 20.08 -4.70
N LEU A 4 -18.29 19.16 -4.06
CA LEU A 4 -16.83 19.13 -4.09
C LEU A 4 -16.45 19.04 -5.56
N SER A 5 -15.83 20.11 -6.08
CA SER A 5 -15.27 20.11 -7.42
C SER A 5 -14.23 19.00 -7.48
N ASP A 6 -14.48 18.08 -8.41
CA ASP A 6 -13.58 17.04 -8.86
C ASP A 6 -12.13 17.55 -8.92
N SER A 7 -11.30 17.11 -7.97
CA SER A 7 -9.87 17.47 -7.86
C SER A 7 -9.00 16.51 -8.65
N SER A 8 -9.52 16.02 -9.77
CA SER A 8 -8.95 14.99 -10.65
C SER A 8 -7.64 15.40 -11.37
N SER A 9 -6.96 16.47 -10.95
CA SER A 9 -5.64 16.85 -11.46
C SER A 9 -4.56 16.77 -10.38
N VAL A 10 -4.32 15.57 -9.85
CA VAL A 10 -3.10 15.27 -9.06
C VAL A 10 -1.85 15.43 -9.94
N TYR A 11 -2.00 15.35 -11.26
CA TYR A 11 -0.92 15.55 -12.23
C TYR A 11 -1.28 16.65 -13.23
N VAL A 12 -0.64 17.81 -13.09
CA VAL A 12 -0.53 18.76 -14.20
C VAL A 12 0.45 18.15 -15.19
N ASP A 13 0.10 18.07 -16.47
CA ASP A 13 1.06 17.69 -17.52
C ASP A 13 2.21 18.71 -17.52
N THR A 14 3.35 18.30 -16.97
CA THR A 14 4.55 19.11 -16.81
C THR A 14 5.61 18.75 -17.84
N ALA A 15 5.28 17.88 -18.81
CA ALA A 15 6.21 17.46 -19.83
C ALA A 15 6.69 18.67 -20.66
N GLY A 16 8.01 18.81 -20.78
CA GLY A 16 8.62 19.90 -21.55
C GLY A 16 8.46 21.28 -20.90
N THR A 17 8.28 21.35 -19.58
CA THR A 17 8.24 22.61 -18.83
C THR A 17 9.38 22.70 -17.82
N VAL A 18 9.81 23.92 -17.52
CA VAL A 18 10.74 24.23 -16.43
C VAL A 18 10.11 25.23 -15.47
N ILE A 19 10.60 25.26 -14.24
CA ILE A 19 10.17 26.21 -13.22
C ILE A 19 11.03 27.47 -13.32
N THR A 20 10.39 28.62 -13.44
CA THR A 20 11.06 29.93 -13.55
C THR A 20 11.10 30.68 -12.22
N ASP A 21 10.12 30.43 -11.35
CA ASP A 21 10.06 31.01 -10.01
C ASP A 21 9.15 30.18 -9.09
N LEU A 22 9.21 30.45 -7.79
CA LEU A 22 8.29 29.94 -6.80
C LEU A 22 8.01 31.00 -5.73
N THR A 23 6.87 30.87 -5.05
CA THR A 23 6.58 31.64 -3.84
C THR A 23 5.61 30.88 -2.94
N ILE A 24 5.50 31.31 -1.69
CA ILE A 24 4.44 30.86 -0.77
C ILE A 24 3.50 32.02 -0.53
N CYS A 25 2.21 31.73 -0.64
CA CYS A 25 1.16 32.67 -0.29
C CYS A 25 0.39 32.19 0.94
N PHE A 26 -0.02 33.13 1.79
CA PHE A 26 -0.75 32.87 3.02
C PHE A 26 -2.20 33.33 2.89
N CYS A 27 -3.14 32.58 3.46
CA CYS A 27 -4.56 32.92 3.45
C CYS A 27 -5.19 32.80 4.84
N SER A 28 -5.95 33.82 5.24
CA SER A 28 -6.73 33.80 6.48
C SER A 28 -7.87 32.78 6.40
N SER A 29 -8.04 31.95 7.44
CA SER A 29 -9.23 31.11 7.61
C SER A 29 -10.45 31.98 7.95
N PRO A 30 -11.67 31.73 7.39
CA PRO A 30 -12.08 30.55 6.62
C PRO A 30 -12.18 30.78 5.11
N THR A 31 -11.50 31.80 4.56
CA THR A 31 -11.62 32.15 3.14
C THR A 31 -11.21 30.96 2.26
N PRO A 32 -12.08 30.49 1.34
CA PRO A 32 -11.70 29.44 0.39
C PRO A 32 -10.39 29.81 -0.33
N PRO A 33 -9.45 28.87 -0.51
CA PRO A 33 -8.15 29.18 -1.14
C PRO A 33 -8.29 29.84 -2.53
N ALA A 34 -9.34 29.48 -3.27
CA ALA A 34 -9.63 30.04 -4.60
C ALA A 34 -10.09 31.52 -4.59
N THR A 35 -10.53 32.05 -3.44
CA THR A 35 -11.01 33.43 -3.27
C THR A 35 -10.05 34.26 -2.41
N CYS A 36 -8.86 33.75 -2.13
CA CYS A 36 -7.85 34.46 -1.37
C CYS A 36 -7.13 35.46 -2.29
N GLU A 37 -7.54 36.73 -2.23
CA GLU A 37 -6.94 37.80 -3.06
C GLU A 37 -5.42 37.94 -2.85
N GLN A 38 -4.89 37.57 -1.68
CA GLN A 38 -3.45 37.52 -1.38
C GLN A 38 -2.69 36.42 -2.16
N CYS A 39 -3.41 35.46 -2.75
CA CYS A 39 -2.88 34.40 -3.63
C CYS A 39 -3.21 34.64 -5.11
N ALA A 40 -3.85 35.75 -5.47
CA ALA A 40 -4.13 36.09 -6.87
C ALA A 40 -2.84 36.55 -7.56
N LEU A 41 -1.94 35.61 -7.86
CA LEU A 41 -0.73 35.87 -8.62
C LEU A 41 -1.12 36.14 -10.08
N ASP A 42 -0.68 37.28 -10.61
CA ASP A 42 -0.94 37.67 -12.00
C ASP A 42 -0.26 36.69 -12.97
N GLY A 43 -1.06 35.99 -13.77
CA GLY A 43 -0.60 35.37 -15.01
C GLY A 43 -0.94 33.89 -15.18
N LYS A 44 -1.15 33.51 -16.44
CA LYS A 44 -1.46 32.15 -16.93
C LYS A 44 -0.39 31.07 -16.62
N ASN A 45 0.69 31.43 -15.92
CA ASN A 45 1.90 30.62 -15.75
C ASN A 45 2.15 30.19 -14.30
N TRP A 46 1.42 30.73 -13.32
CA TRP A 46 1.52 30.32 -11.92
C TRP A 46 0.57 29.16 -11.61
N HIS A 47 1.09 28.12 -10.97
CA HIS A 47 0.33 26.94 -10.59
C HIS A 47 0.49 26.69 -9.10
N ARG A 48 -0.61 26.39 -8.42
CA ARG A 48 -0.60 25.98 -7.02
C ARG A 48 -0.28 24.50 -6.89
N VAL A 49 0.53 24.15 -5.89
CA VAL A 49 0.64 22.77 -5.40
C VAL A 49 -0.48 22.58 -4.38
N GLU A 50 -1.39 21.63 -4.64
CA GLU A 50 -2.63 21.41 -3.87
C GLU A 50 -2.36 20.70 -2.53
N LYS A 51 -1.52 21.32 -1.69
CA LYS A 51 -1.18 20.90 -0.33
C LYS A 51 -1.10 22.12 0.58
N ASP A 52 -1.87 22.12 1.66
CA ASP A 52 -1.74 23.14 2.71
C ASP A 52 -0.48 22.85 3.52
N LEU A 53 0.51 23.73 3.42
CA LEU A 53 1.81 23.57 4.07
C LEU A 53 1.73 23.63 5.61
N LEU A 54 0.57 24.00 6.16
CA LEU A 54 0.28 23.99 7.61
C LEU A 54 -0.67 22.86 8.02
N LEU A 55 -0.95 21.91 7.12
CA LEU A 55 -1.77 20.71 7.36
C LEU A 55 -3.11 21.00 8.05
N HIS A 56 -3.76 22.11 7.69
CA HIS A 56 -5.07 22.52 8.21
C HIS A 56 -5.13 22.73 9.73
N SER A 57 -3.98 22.84 10.39
CA SER A 57 -3.85 22.92 11.85
C SER A 57 -3.80 24.36 12.38
N ALA A 58 -3.58 25.33 11.49
CA ALA A 58 -3.39 26.73 11.81
C ALA A 58 -4.62 27.59 11.47
N LYS A 59 -4.67 28.81 12.04
CA LYS A 59 -5.71 29.81 11.73
C LYS A 59 -5.55 30.44 10.34
N GLN A 60 -4.44 30.16 9.67
CA GLN A 60 -4.15 30.52 8.30
C GLN A 60 -3.70 29.27 7.54
N THR A 61 -3.83 29.29 6.22
CA THR A 61 -3.29 28.27 5.33
C THR A 61 -2.09 28.84 4.58
N ALA A 62 -1.18 27.97 4.13
CA ALA A 62 -0.04 28.37 3.33
C ALA A 62 0.07 27.48 2.10
N TRP A 63 0.21 28.09 0.92
CA TRP A 63 0.17 27.39 -0.36
C TRP A 63 1.42 27.70 -1.18
N LEU A 64 2.06 26.64 -1.68
CA LEU A 64 3.18 26.76 -2.62
C LEU A 64 2.66 27.05 -4.02
N HIS A 65 3.18 28.10 -4.63
CA HIS A 65 2.94 28.44 -6.03
C HIS A 65 4.24 28.35 -6.82
N VAL A 66 4.17 27.80 -8.03
CA VAL A 66 5.30 27.65 -8.95
C VAL A 66 4.97 28.26 -10.30
N ALA A 67 5.85 29.12 -10.80
CA ALA A 67 5.78 29.65 -12.14
C ALA A 67 6.42 28.66 -13.10
N ARG A 68 5.69 28.27 -14.14
CA ARG A 68 6.14 27.30 -15.15
C ARG A 68 6.14 27.93 -16.53
N THR A 69 7.08 27.50 -17.36
CA THR A 69 7.17 27.93 -18.77
C THR A 69 7.61 26.75 -19.63
N LYS A 70 7.06 26.64 -20.84
CA LYS A 70 7.47 25.59 -21.78
C LYS A 70 8.90 25.84 -22.24
N GLU A 71 9.68 24.77 -22.35
CA GLU A 71 11.06 24.84 -22.83
C GLU A 71 11.17 25.50 -24.21
N THR A 72 10.16 25.31 -25.07
CA THR A 72 10.09 25.90 -26.42
C THR A 72 9.87 27.41 -26.43
N ASP A 73 9.39 27.96 -25.33
CA ASP A 73 9.02 29.38 -25.23
C ASP A 73 10.14 30.19 -24.57
N LEU A 74 11.23 29.53 -24.14
CA LEU A 74 12.37 30.16 -23.49
C LEU A 74 13.45 30.60 -24.48
N THR A 75 14.04 31.74 -24.16
CA THR A 75 15.22 32.32 -24.80
C THR A 75 16.44 32.21 -23.87
N PRO A 76 17.68 32.33 -24.40
CA PRO A 76 18.88 32.33 -23.55
C PRO A 76 18.98 33.47 -22.52
N ALA A 77 18.12 34.49 -22.62
CA ALA A 77 18.04 35.58 -21.66
C ALA A 77 17.05 35.29 -20.51
N ASP A 78 16.19 34.29 -20.67
CA ASP A 78 15.19 33.95 -19.66
C ASP A 78 15.83 33.22 -18.48
N LEU A 79 15.40 33.62 -17.28
CA LEU A 79 15.88 33.06 -16.03
C LEU A 79 15.01 31.86 -15.62
N VAL A 80 15.68 30.73 -15.38
CA VAL A 80 15.06 29.51 -14.85
C VAL A 80 15.59 29.24 -13.45
N LEU A 81 14.79 28.55 -12.65
CA LEU A 81 15.18 28.10 -11.33
C LEU A 81 16.23 26.99 -11.48
N THR A 82 17.44 27.23 -10.96
CA THR A 82 18.56 26.27 -11.04
C THR A 82 18.83 25.58 -9.71
N ASP A 83 18.49 26.26 -8.61
CA ASP A 83 18.67 25.73 -7.27
C ASP A 83 17.72 26.35 -6.26
N ILE A 84 17.47 25.61 -5.19
CA ILE A 84 16.61 26.03 -4.08
C ILE A 84 17.25 25.51 -2.79
N ARG A 85 17.25 26.35 -1.76
CA ARG A 85 17.63 25.95 -0.41
C ARG A 85 16.66 26.56 0.60
N ILE A 86 16.63 25.96 1.78
CA ILE A 86 15.96 26.54 2.95
C ILE A 86 17.03 27.02 3.92
N GLY A 87 16.82 28.21 4.49
CA GLY A 87 17.80 28.88 5.34
C GLY A 87 18.77 29.76 4.56
N GLU A 88 19.28 30.78 5.24
CA GLU A 88 20.11 31.84 4.66
C GLU A 88 21.41 31.27 4.06
N PRO A 89 21.80 31.69 2.83
CA PRO A 89 23.09 31.33 2.24
C PRO A 89 24.24 32.08 2.91
N ASP A 90 25.46 31.51 2.81
CA ASP A 90 26.66 32.17 3.32
C ASP A 90 26.87 33.54 2.64
N GLN A 91 27.35 34.52 3.41
CA GLN A 91 27.44 35.92 3.00
C GLN A 91 28.23 36.14 1.69
N GLU A 92 29.23 35.30 1.40
CA GLU A 92 30.04 35.40 0.17
C GLU A 92 29.28 35.00 -1.11
N ILE A 93 28.23 34.17 -1.00
CA ILE A 93 27.44 33.64 -2.12
C ILE A 93 26.05 34.30 -2.18
N GLY A 94 25.64 35.01 -1.13
CA GLY A 94 24.29 35.58 -0.97
C GLY A 94 23.81 36.45 -2.13
N ASN A 95 24.70 37.14 -2.84
CA ASN A 95 24.34 37.99 -4.00
C ASN A 95 23.77 37.20 -5.20
N LEU A 96 23.91 35.87 -5.22
CA LEU A 96 23.37 34.98 -6.26
C LEU A 96 22.01 34.37 -5.88
N TRP A 97 21.52 34.63 -4.68
CA TRP A 97 20.31 34.03 -4.12
C TRP A 97 19.27 35.10 -3.82
N GLU A 98 18.01 34.77 -4.10
CA GLU A 98 16.88 35.64 -3.82
C GLU A 98 16.01 35.00 -2.74
N SER A 99 15.65 35.78 -1.71
CA SER A 99 14.74 35.31 -0.67
C SER A 99 13.30 35.22 -1.19
N ARG A 100 12.59 34.22 -0.67
CA ARG A 100 11.14 34.01 -0.77
C ARG A 100 10.60 33.74 0.65
N PRO A 101 9.28 33.79 0.87
CA PRO A 101 8.69 33.49 2.18
C PRO A 101 9.03 32.08 2.69
N ALA A 102 8.80 31.86 3.99
CA ALA A 102 9.07 30.61 4.71
C ALA A 102 10.54 30.12 4.66
N GLY A 103 11.48 31.07 4.62
CA GLY A 103 12.92 30.77 4.66
C GLY A 103 13.48 30.19 3.36
N ILE A 104 12.72 30.23 2.26
CA ILE A 104 13.18 29.74 0.97
C ILE A 104 14.14 30.75 0.33
N TRP A 105 15.22 30.24 -0.26
CA TRP A 105 16.11 30.99 -1.11
C TRP A 105 16.23 30.29 -2.46
N VAL A 106 16.10 31.06 -3.54
CA VAL A 106 16.15 30.54 -4.90
C VAL A 106 17.35 31.10 -5.65
N ARG A 107 17.96 30.26 -6.48
CA ARG A 107 18.97 30.68 -7.45
C ARG A 107 18.41 30.54 -8.85
N ARG A 108 18.39 31.65 -9.57
CA ARG A 108 17.96 31.69 -10.97
C ARG A 108 19.15 31.92 -11.89
N GLY A 109 19.12 31.28 -13.05
CA GLY A 109 20.19 31.37 -14.05
C GLY A 109 19.63 31.37 -15.47
N ASN A 110 20.40 31.91 -16.40
CA ASN A 110 20.03 31.95 -17.81
C ASN A 110 19.83 30.53 -18.37
N TYR A 111 18.74 30.32 -19.11
CA TYR A 111 18.48 29.04 -19.76
C TYR A 111 19.35 28.86 -21.01
N ALA A 112 20.51 28.22 -20.87
CA ALA A 112 21.42 27.94 -21.98
C ALA A 112 21.00 26.74 -22.86
N GLY A 113 19.73 26.31 -22.79
CA GLY A 113 19.23 25.13 -23.50
C GLY A 113 19.54 23.79 -22.84
N ASP A 114 20.14 23.79 -21.63
CA ASP A 114 20.40 22.58 -20.84
C ASP A 114 19.37 22.44 -19.71
N VAL A 115 18.32 21.66 -19.98
CA VAL A 115 17.27 21.36 -19.00
C VAL A 115 17.79 20.64 -17.75
N GLN A 116 18.93 19.93 -17.82
CA GLN A 116 19.44 19.13 -16.69
C GLN A 116 19.83 19.99 -15.48
N GLN A 117 20.14 21.26 -15.71
CA GLN A 117 20.49 22.22 -14.66
C GLN A 117 19.27 22.96 -14.10
N ALA A 118 18.11 22.86 -14.75
CA ALA A 118 16.88 23.52 -14.33
C ALA A 118 16.05 22.62 -13.41
N VAL A 119 15.39 23.23 -12.43
CA VAL A 119 14.31 22.60 -11.67
C VAL A 119 13.08 22.52 -12.57
N THR A 120 12.54 21.32 -12.73
CA THR A 120 11.38 21.06 -13.61
C THR A 120 10.12 20.76 -12.81
N GLN A 121 10.26 20.19 -11.62
CA GLN A 121 9.14 19.91 -10.73
C GLN A 121 9.51 20.20 -9.27
N ILE A 122 8.52 20.65 -8.50
CA ILE A 122 8.61 20.89 -7.06
C ILE A 122 7.32 20.32 -6.45
N ASP A 123 7.48 19.67 -5.31
CA ASP A 123 6.43 19.12 -4.47
C ASP A 123 6.74 19.44 -2.99
N ALA A 124 5.76 19.26 -2.11
CA ALA A 124 5.91 19.38 -0.67
C ALA A 124 5.59 18.05 0.02
N LEU A 125 6.47 17.60 0.91
CA LEU A 125 6.30 16.42 1.73
C LEU A 125 6.43 16.81 3.21
N PHE A 126 5.85 16.02 4.10
CA PHE A 126 5.66 16.40 5.49
C PHE A 126 6.25 15.39 6.46
N GLY A 127 6.74 15.90 7.59
CA GLY A 127 7.36 15.11 8.65
C GLY A 127 8.87 15.26 8.70
N LYS A 128 9.46 14.99 9.87
CA LYS A 128 10.92 14.92 10.04
C LYS A 128 11.50 13.64 9.43
N ASP A 129 10.64 12.65 9.27
CA ASP A 129 10.82 11.31 8.73
C ASP A 129 10.34 11.21 7.27
N ALA A 130 10.03 12.34 6.63
CA ALA A 130 9.61 12.38 5.23
C ALA A 130 10.70 11.82 4.31
N VAL A 131 10.28 11.01 3.34
CA VAL A 131 11.14 10.44 2.30
C VAL A 131 10.50 10.64 0.94
N ASP A 132 11.32 10.70 -0.11
CA ASP A 132 10.85 10.76 -1.50
C ASP A 132 11.45 9.60 -2.31
N PRO A 133 10.69 8.52 -2.54
CA PRO A 133 11.19 7.35 -3.26
C PRO A 133 11.11 7.50 -4.78
N ARG A 134 10.67 8.66 -5.30
CA ARG A 134 10.62 8.89 -6.73
C ARG A 134 12.04 9.07 -7.29
N PRO A 135 12.38 8.47 -8.45
CA PRO A 135 13.73 8.57 -9.00
C PRO A 135 14.13 10.01 -9.29
N GLN A 136 15.36 10.38 -8.92
CA GLN A 136 15.96 11.71 -9.15
C GLN A 136 15.31 12.88 -8.39
N TRP A 137 14.27 12.63 -7.60
CA TRP A 137 13.73 13.63 -6.69
C TRP A 137 14.66 13.78 -5.49
N ASN A 138 14.80 15.01 -5.01
CA ASN A 138 15.62 15.33 -3.85
C ASN A 138 14.80 16.13 -2.84
N ILE A 139 14.53 15.52 -1.70
CA ILE A 139 13.89 16.17 -0.56
C ILE A 139 14.91 16.98 0.24
N MET A 140 14.55 18.22 0.57
CA MET A 140 15.40 19.11 1.36
C MET A 140 15.47 18.66 2.82
N GLN A 141 16.68 18.68 3.37
CA GLN A 141 16.95 18.32 4.77
C GLN A 141 16.48 19.38 5.77
N GLU A 142 16.41 20.63 5.33
CA GLU A 142 15.85 21.72 6.11
C GLU A 142 14.36 21.89 5.79
N SER A 143 13.54 22.13 6.80
CA SER A 143 12.10 22.35 6.66
C SER A 143 11.77 23.82 6.42
N LEU A 144 10.66 24.07 5.71
CA LEU A 144 10.09 25.40 5.57
C LEU A 144 9.85 26.06 6.94
N GLN A 145 10.17 27.35 7.01
CA GLN A 145 10.13 28.10 8.27
C GLN A 145 8.75 28.71 8.49
N PHE A 146 7.93 28.03 9.30
CA PHE A 146 6.61 28.50 9.71
C PHE A 146 6.52 28.63 11.22
N ASP A 147 5.72 29.59 11.70
CA ASP A 147 5.29 29.66 13.10
C ASP A 147 4.09 28.71 13.33
N ALA A 148 4.38 27.41 13.29
CA ALA A 148 3.42 26.33 13.52
C ALA A 148 3.63 25.71 14.91
N LYS A 149 2.59 25.08 15.44
CA LYS A 149 2.73 24.37 16.71
C LYS A 149 3.69 23.18 16.56
N PRO A 150 4.43 22.78 17.61
CA PRO A 150 5.42 21.71 17.52
C PRO A 150 4.87 20.34 17.10
N GLU A 151 3.56 20.11 17.28
CA GLU A 151 2.93 18.82 16.94
C GLU A 151 2.60 18.69 15.44
N VAL A 152 2.64 19.79 14.69
CA VAL A 152 2.34 19.81 13.26
C VAL A 152 3.56 19.28 12.50
N PRO A 153 3.42 18.22 11.69
CA PRO A 153 4.52 17.74 10.87
C PRO A 153 5.09 18.86 9.98
N VAL A 154 6.41 19.04 10.03
CA VAL A 154 7.09 20.09 9.27
C VAL A 154 7.00 19.85 7.77
N ALA A 155 6.80 20.91 6.98
CA ALA A 155 6.80 20.82 5.52
C ALA A 155 8.22 20.94 4.95
N ARG A 156 8.54 20.11 3.97
CA ARG A 156 9.83 20.05 3.26
C ARG A 156 9.58 20.12 1.77
N LEU A 157 10.40 20.87 1.04
CA LEU A 157 10.34 20.86 -0.41
C LEU A 157 11.06 19.62 -0.95
N SER A 158 10.47 18.99 -1.96
CA SER A 158 11.13 17.99 -2.79
C SER A 158 11.17 18.46 -4.23
N ILE A 159 12.30 18.29 -4.91
CA ILE A 159 12.52 18.84 -6.25
C ILE A 159 13.06 17.81 -7.22
N LEU A 160 12.67 17.96 -8.47
CA LEU A 160 13.28 17.28 -9.61
C LEU A 160 14.09 18.29 -10.43
N LYS A 161 15.37 17.98 -10.65
CA LYS A 161 16.22 18.70 -11.61
C LYS A 161 16.36 17.89 -12.89
N GLY A 162 16.30 18.57 -14.02
CA GLY A 162 16.32 17.92 -15.33
C GLY A 162 15.02 17.21 -15.66
N ARG A 163 15.09 16.39 -16.71
CA ARG A 163 13.96 15.56 -17.12
C ARG A 163 13.93 14.31 -16.26
N SER A 164 12.75 13.97 -15.76
CA SER A 164 12.50 12.62 -15.25
C SER A 164 12.94 11.64 -16.33
N LYS A 165 13.84 10.71 -16.00
CA LYS A 165 14.08 9.57 -16.89
C LYS A 165 12.72 8.92 -17.09
N ALA A 166 12.24 8.92 -18.33
CA ALA A 166 11.08 8.12 -18.68
C ALA A 166 11.28 6.74 -18.06
N ARG A 167 10.25 6.20 -17.39
CA ARG A 167 10.21 4.75 -17.15
C ARG A 167 10.68 4.10 -18.44
N PRO A 168 11.61 3.13 -18.40
CA PRO A 168 11.92 2.40 -19.61
C PRO A 168 10.59 2.06 -20.25
N ASN A 169 10.35 2.45 -21.51
CA ASN A 169 9.11 2.12 -22.23
C ASN A 169 8.97 0.58 -22.43
N GLY A 170 9.68 -0.22 -21.65
CA GLY A 170 9.54 -1.65 -21.55
C GLY A 170 8.36 -2.02 -20.65
N PRO A 171 7.87 -3.26 -20.79
CA PRO A 171 6.84 -3.80 -19.93
C PRO A 171 7.27 -3.70 -18.45
N ARG A 172 6.29 -3.54 -17.55
CA ARG A 172 6.49 -3.70 -16.10
C ARG A 172 7.29 -4.99 -15.86
N PRO A 173 8.20 -5.04 -14.86
CA PRO A 173 9.00 -6.24 -14.61
C PRO A 173 8.06 -7.44 -14.49
N ALA A 174 8.22 -8.40 -15.40
CA ALA A 174 7.41 -9.60 -15.38
C ALA A 174 7.78 -10.40 -14.13
N LEU A 175 6.79 -10.72 -13.31
CA LEU A 175 6.98 -11.63 -12.19
C LEU A 175 7.31 -13.00 -12.75
N ARG A 176 8.40 -13.60 -12.28
CA ARG A 176 8.89 -14.87 -12.78
C ARG A 176 9.29 -15.75 -11.62
N VAL A 177 8.98 -17.03 -11.77
CA VAL A 177 9.50 -18.08 -10.89
C VAL A 177 11.02 -18.12 -11.00
N ASN A 178 11.67 -18.37 -9.87
CA ASN A 178 13.12 -18.55 -9.80
C ASN A 178 13.57 -19.85 -10.47
N ALA A 179 14.88 -19.99 -10.68
CA ALA A 179 15.47 -21.17 -11.32
C ALA A 179 15.22 -22.49 -10.57
N ASP A 180 14.90 -22.41 -9.27
CA ASP A 180 14.55 -23.54 -8.41
C ASP A 180 13.05 -23.89 -8.43
N GLY A 181 12.24 -23.21 -9.26
CA GLY A 181 10.81 -23.45 -9.37
C GLY A 181 9.96 -22.72 -8.30
N LYS A 182 10.59 -21.90 -7.45
CA LYS A 182 9.92 -21.22 -6.34
C LYS A 182 9.67 -19.74 -6.60
N PHE A 183 8.62 -19.23 -5.97
CA PHE A 183 8.27 -17.81 -5.96
C PHE A 183 7.80 -17.41 -4.56
N LYS A 184 8.43 -16.37 -3.99
CA LYS A 184 8.20 -15.92 -2.62
C LYS A 184 7.45 -14.59 -2.59
N ILE A 185 6.33 -14.56 -1.88
CA ILE A 185 5.55 -13.35 -1.63
C ILE A 185 5.63 -12.99 -0.15
N LEU A 186 5.99 -11.75 0.14
CA LEU A 186 5.95 -11.18 1.49
C LEU A 186 4.70 -10.30 1.62
N GLN A 187 3.87 -10.56 2.63
CA GLN A 187 2.65 -9.83 2.89
C GLN A 187 2.83 -8.89 4.08
N PHE A 188 2.84 -7.59 3.83
CA PHE A 188 2.71 -6.59 4.88
C PHE A 188 1.27 -6.09 4.94
N SER A 189 0.74 -5.96 6.15
CA SER A 189 -0.63 -5.50 6.38
C SER A 189 -0.66 -4.49 7.51
N ASP A 190 -1.60 -3.54 7.44
CA ASP A 190 -1.93 -2.66 8.57
C ASP A 190 -0.69 -1.91 9.07
N THR A 191 0.03 -1.26 8.15
CA THR A 191 1.22 -0.48 8.52
C THR A 191 0.85 0.79 9.26
N HIS A 192 -0.33 1.35 8.99
CA HIS A 192 -0.92 2.49 9.69
C HIS A 192 0.04 3.68 9.78
N MET A 193 0.69 4.00 8.66
CA MET A 193 1.61 5.13 8.56
C MET A 193 0.81 6.43 8.66
N VAL A 194 1.40 7.45 9.27
CA VAL A 194 0.81 8.79 9.38
C VAL A 194 1.68 9.82 8.69
N THR A 195 1.23 11.07 8.58
CA THR A 195 2.03 12.14 7.97
C THR A 195 3.29 12.50 8.79
N GLY A 196 3.25 12.36 10.12
CA GLY A 196 4.42 12.50 11.01
C GLY A 196 4.97 11.13 11.45
N VAL A 197 5.54 11.05 12.66
CA VAL A 197 6.12 9.81 13.17
C VAL A 197 5.15 8.86 13.89
N GLY A 198 3.92 9.30 14.14
CA GLY A 198 2.91 8.52 14.87
C GLY A 198 3.29 8.19 16.32
N LYS A 199 2.46 7.38 16.97
CA LYS A 199 2.66 6.95 18.37
C LYS A 199 2.38 5.47 18.52
N CYS A 200 3.37 4.71 18.97
CA CYS A 200 3.18 3.33 19.37
C CYS A 200 3.00 3.24 20.89
N LYS A 201 1.90 2.63 21.35
CA LYS A 201 1.53 2.56 22.78
C LYS A 201 1.51 1.14 23.36
N ASP A 202 1.61 0.14 22.49
CA ASP A 202 1.39 -1.26 22.83
C ASP A 202 2.50 -2.18 22.30
N ALA A 203 3.68 -1.63 22.02
CA ALA A 203 4.89 -2.42 21.80
C ALA A 203 5.27 -3.23 23.07
N ILE A 204 5.94 -4.36 22.82
CA ILE A 204 6.49 -5.27 23.83
C ILE A 204 7.90 -5.70 23.43
N ASP A 205 8.74 -6.01 24.41
CA ASP A 205 10.04 -6.65 24.16
C ASP A 205 9.86 -8.15 23.86
N GLY A 206 10.94 -8.84 23.47
CA GLY A 206 10.93 -10.26 23.10
C GLY A 206 10.43 -11.22 24.19
N ASP A 207 10.42 -10.80 25.46
CA ASP A 207 9.88 -11.57 26.59
C ASP A 207 8.38 -11.27 26.85
N GLY A 208 7.78 -10.40 26.02
CA GLY A 208 6.38 -10.01 26.10
C GLY A 208 6.09 -8.89 27.10
N LYS A 209 7.11 -8.19 27.61
CA LYS A 209 6.94 -7.10 28.58
C LYS A 209 6.66 -5.78 27.85
N ALA A 210 5.71 -5.01 28.38
CA ALA A 210 5.33 -3.70 27.87
C ALA A 210 6.52 -2.73 27.76
N LEU A 211 6.68 -2.14 26.57
CA LEU A 211 7.61 -1.05 26.30
C LEU A 211 6.92 0.31 26.47
N PRO A 212 7.69 1.39 26.75
CA PRO A 212 7.17 2.75 26.81
C PRO A 212 6.66 3.24 25.45
N GLU A 213 5.86 4.32 25.46
CA GLU A 213 5.42 4.99 24.23
C GLU A 213 6.63 5.43 23.40
N SER A 214 6.54 5.22 22.09
CA SER A 214 7.61 5.51 21.12
C SER A 214 7.05 5.98 19.78
N GLU A 215 7.92 6.44 18.90
CA GLU A 215 7.58 6.82 17.52
C GLU A 215 7.23 5.57 16.71
N ALA A 216 6.05 5.54 16.11
CA ALA A 216 5.51 4.36 15.44
C ALA A 216 6.18 4.11 14.08
N ASP A 217 6.13 5.10 13.19
CA ASP A 217 6.51 4.95 11.79
C ASP A 217 7.98 4.54 11.63
N PRO A 218 8.95 5.09 12.39
CA PRO A 218 10.33 4.59 12.36
C PRO A 218 10.45 3.11 12.76
N LEU A 219 9.71 2.66 13.78
CA LEU A 219 9.71 1.25 14.19
C LEU A 219 9.10 0.35 13.11
N THR A 220 8.01 0.79 12.47
CA THR A 220 7.43 0.10 11.32
C THR A 220 8.47 -0.06 10.22
N VAL A 221 9.10 1.02 9.76
CA VAL A 221 10.09 0.98 8.67
C VAL A 221 11.30 0.10 9.02
N ILE A 222 11.79 0.16 10.26
CA ILE A 222 12.87 -0.73 10.73
C ILE A 222 12.46 -2.19 10.65
N PHE A 223 11.24 -2.53 11.11
CA PHE A 223 10.74 -3.89 11.07
C PHE A 223 10.55 -4.38 9.63
N LEU A 224 9.93 -3.58 8.76
CA LEU A 224 9.76 -3.93 7.34
C LEU A 224 11.12 -4.14 6.67
N GLY A 225 12.06 -3.22 6.87
CA GLY A 225 13.42 -3.29 6.33
C GLY A 225 14.15 -4.58 6.74
N LYS A 226 14.10 -4.93 8.03
CA LYS A 226 14.68 -6.16 8.56
C LYS A 226 14.12 -7.40 7.86
N ILE A 227 12.78 -7.50 7.74
CA ILE A 227 12.18 -8.68 7.10
C ILE A 227 12.47 -8.73 5.61
N LEU A 228 12.54 -7.58 4.91
CA LEU A 228 12.94 -7.55 3.50
C LEU A 228 14.37 -8.07 3.31
N ASP A 229 15.28 -7.72 4.21
CA ASP A 229 16.69 -8.14 4.16
C ASP A 229 16.86 -9.64 4.48
N GLU A 230 16.05 -10.16 5.40
CA GLU A 230 16.01 -11.59 5.77
C GLU A 230 15.35 -12.47 4.69
N GLU A 231 14.19 -12.05 4.19
CA GLU A 231 13.36 -12.88 3.30
C GLU A 231 13.73 -12.76 1.83
N LYS A 232 14.18 -11.58 1.39
CA LYS A 232 14.48 -11.29 -0.03
C LYS A 232 13.37 -11.80 -0.96
N PRO A 233 12.13 -11.29 -0.81
CA PRO A 233 10.98 -11.78 -1.56
C PRO A 233 11.05 -11.38 -3.03
N ASP A 234 10.37 -12.15 -3.87
CA ASP A 234 10.20 -11.85 -5.30
C ASP A 234 9.09 -10.82 -5.53
N LEU A 235 8.14 -10.72 -4.59
CA LEU A 235 7.04 -9.77 -4.59
C LEU A 235 6.66 -9.40 -3.15
N VAL A 236 6.33 -8.13 -2.93
CA VAL A 236 5.62 -7.68 -1.72
C VAL A 236 4.17 -7.34 -2.06
N ILE A 237 3.23 -7.80 -1.25
CA ILE A 237 1.82 -7.38 -1.33
C ILE A 237 1.45 -6.65 -0.04
N LEU A 238 1.03 -5.39 -0.19
CA LEU A 238 0.48 -4.56 0.89
C LEU A 238 -1.03 -4.80 0.98
N THR A 239 -1.50 -5.47 2.03
CA THR A 239 -2.92 -5.91 2.15
C THR A 239 -3.83 -4.91 2.86
N GLY A 240 -3.74 -3.64 2.46
CA GLY A 240 -4.59 -2.55 2.98
C GLY A 240 -4.13 -1.94 4.29
N ASP A 241 -4.76 -0.81 4.62
CA ASP A 241 -4.45 0.04 5.77
C ASP A 241 -2.97 0.39 5.84
N GLN A 242 -2.46 0.81 4.67
CA GLN A 242 -1.13 1.38 4.62
C GLN A 242 -1.09 2.67 5.44
N LEU A 243 -2.18 3.43 5.42
CA LEU A 243 -2.36 4.68 6.13
C LEU A 243 -3.27 4.51 7.34
N HIS A 244 -2.99 5.29 8.37
CA HIS A 244 -3.90 5.46 9.49
C HIS A 244 -5.09 6.35 9.10
N HIS A 245 -6.22 6.18 9.80
CA HIS A 245 -7.48 6.91 9.58
C HIS A 245 -7.40 8.44 9.72
N ASP A 246 -6.29 8.97 10.25
CA ASP A 246 -6.09 10.41 10.49
C ASP A 246 -4.74 10.84 9.91
N THR A 247 -4.72 10.89 8.57
CA THR A 247 -3.53 11.22 7.79
C THR A 247 -3.81 12.50 6.99
N PRO A 248 -3.29 13.67 7.43
CA PRO A 248 -3.57 14.94 6.76
C PRO A 248 -2.88 15.10 5.39
N ASP A 249 -1.83 14.32 5.11
CA ASP A 249 -1.23 14.18 3.79
C ASP A 249 -0.91 12.71 3.51
N SER A 250 -1.73 12.07 2.66
CA SER A 250 -1.60 10.64 2.32
C SER A 250 -0.29 10.33 1.60
N GLN A 251 0.21 11.22 0.74
CA GLN A 251 1.40 10.95 -0.07
C GLN A 251 2.65 10.79 0.78
N SER A 252 2.88 11.67 1.77
CA SER A 252 4.03 11.57 2.67
C SER A 252 4.02 10.27 3.47
N ALA A 253 2.84 9.82 3.90
CA ALA A 253 2.69 8.56 4.62
C ALA A 253 2.90 7.33 3.70
N LEU A 254 2.30 7.32 2.50
CA LEU A 254 2.48 6.26 1.50
C LEU A 254 3.96 6.11 1.08
N PHE A 255 4.67 7.23 0.93
CA PHE A 255 6.07 7.22 0.53
C PHE A 255 6.96 6.50 1.54
N LYS A 256 6.65 6.59 2.85
CA LYS A 256 7.40 5.90 3.89
C LYS A 256 7.26 4.38 3.85
N VAL A 257 6.07 3.86 3.51
CA VAL A 257 5.87 2.40 3.45
C VAL A 257 6.51 1.77 2.21
N VAL A 258 6.51 2.47 1.07
CA VAL A 258 7.04 1.93 -0.21
C VAL A 258 8.53 2.21 -0.42
N ALA A 259 9.10 3.24 0.22
CA ALA A 259 10.54 3.54 0.14
C ALA A 259 11.45 2.32 0.41
N PRO A 260 11.30 1.56 1.51
CA PRO A 260 12.17 0.41 1.76
C PRO A 260 12.05 -0.70 0.71
N LEU A 261 10.92 -0.80 0.00
CA LEU A 261 10.69 -1.75 -1.10
C LEU A 261 11.47 -1.31 -2.35
N ILE A 262 11.35 -0.03 -2.70
CA ILE A 262 11.98 0.58 -3.86
C ILE A 262 13.51 0.58 -3.72
N GLU A 263 14.03 0.94 -2.54
CA GLU A 263 15.47 0.91 -2.23
C GLU A 263 16.09 -0.47 -2.42
N ARG A 264 15.32 -1.53 -2.13
CA ARG A 264 15.76 -2.94 -2.26
C ARG A 264 15.46 -3.53 -3.62
N SER A 265 14.92 -2.74 -4.54
CA SER A 265 14.52 -3.19 -5.88
C SER A 265 13.51 -4.34 -5.88
N VAL A 266 12.60 -4.36 -4.90
CA VAL A 266 11.57 -5.39 -4.76
C VAL A 266 10.27 -4.93 -5.45
N PRO A 267 9.74 -5.67 -6.44
CA PRO A 267 8.42 -5.43 -7.00
C PRO A 267 7.33 -5.49 -5.93
N TRP A 268 6.33 -4.63 -6.03
CA TRP A 268 5.27 -4.57 -5.03
C TRP A 268 3.90 -4.25 -5.62
N ALA A 269 2.86 -4.70 -4.92
CA ALA A 269 1.46 -4.47 -5.24
C ALA A 269 0.70 -4.12 -3.96
N ALA A 270 -0.49 -3.52 -4.09
CA ALA A 270 -1.30 -3.11 -2.96
C ALA A 270 -2.80 -3.27 -3.24
N VAL A 271 -3.54 -3.63 -2.20
CA VAL A 271 -5.00 -3.40 -2.11
C VAL A 271 -5.25 -2.31 -1.06
N PHE A 272 -6.37 -1.63 -1.15
CA PHE A 272 -6.77 -0.63 -0.16
C PHE A 272 -7.48 -1.30 1.02
N GLY A 273 -7.30 -0.72 2.19
CA GLY A 273 -8.13 -0.94 3.36
C GLY A 273 -9.09 0.21 3.62
N ASN A 274 -9.85 0.12 4.70
CA ASN A 274 -10.85 1.12 5.05
C ASN A 274 -10.16 2.42 5.51
N HIS A 275 -9.10 2.32 6.32
CA HIS A 275 -8.44 3.48 6.89
C HIS A 275 -7.67 4.31 5.87
N ASP A 276 -7.28 3.73 4.73
CA ASP A 276 -6.57 4.43 3.66
C ASP A 276 -7.32 5.66 3.12
N SER A 277 -8.65 5.67 3.18
CA SER A 277 -9.50 6.75 2.64
C SER A 277 -10.52 7.33 3.62
N GLU A 278 -10.46 6.97 4.91
CA GLU A 278 -11.42 7.46 5.92
C GLU A 278 -11.11 8.87 6.43
N GLY A 279 -9.84 9.28 6.38
CA GLY A 279 -9.40 10.56 6.91
C GLY A 279 -10.05 11.74 6.21
N LYS A 280 -10.42 12.78 6.99
CA LYS A 280 -11.07 14.01 6.47
C LYS A 280 -10.29 14.67 5.31
N TYR A 281 -8.97 14.56 5.35
CA TYR A 281 -8.05 15.14 4.36
C TYR A 281 -7.30 14.05 3.58
N ALA A 282 -7.66 12.78 3.77
CA ALA A 282 -7.06 11.69 3.02
C ALA A 282 -7.39 11.87 1.53
N LEU A 283 -6.43 11.52 0.67
CA LEU A 283 -6.66 11.46 -0.76
C LEU A 283 -7.72 10.38 -1.06
N SER A 284 -8.49 10.56 -2.14
CA SER A 284 -9.37 9.49 -2.61
C SER A 284 -8.55 8.27 -3.07
N ARG A 285 -9.17 7.08 -3.12
CA ARG A 285 -8.50 5.86 -3.59
C ARG A 285 -8.00 5.99 -5.03
N GLU A 286 -8.71 6.70 -5.89
CA GLU A 286 -8.29 7.01 -7.25
C GLU A 286 -7.01 7.85 -7.27
N ALA A 287 -6.96 8.91 -6.46
CA ALA A 287 -5.79 9.78 -6.35
C ALA A 287 -4.59 9.02 -5.76
N GLN A 288 -4.80 8.20 -4.74
CA GLN A 288 -3.76 7.35 -4.18
C GLN A 288 -3.29 6.30 -5.20
N MET A 289 -4.19 5.64 -5.92
CA MET A 289 -3.84 4.65 -6.94
C MET A 289 -3.03 5.29 -8.06
N ALA A 290 -3.35 6.51 -8.49
CA ALA A 290 -2.55 7.25 -9.47
C ALA A 290 -1.11 7.52 -8.98
N ILE A 291 -0.92 7.77 -7.68
CA ILE A 291 0.43 7.86 -7.08
C ILE A 291 1.11 6.49 -7.10
N LEU A 292 0.43 5.44 -6.61
CA LEU A 292 0.99 4.09 -6.52
C LEU A 292 1.37 3.54 -7.90
N GLU A 293 0.56 3.76 -8.94
CA GLU A 293 0.83 3.31 -10.32
C GLU A 293 2.06 3.97 -10.94
N ASP A 294 2.41 5.19 -10.52
CA ASP A 294 3.55 5.96 -11.05
C ASP A 294 4.88 5.59 -10.37
N LEU A 295 4.83 5.14 -9.11
CA LEU A 295 6.01 4.80 -8.33
C LEU A 295 6.83 3.63 -8.90
N PRO A 296 8.18 3.63 -8.78
CA PRO A 296 9.02 2.54 -9.26
C PRO A 296 8.60 1.16 -8.72
N LEU A 297 8.71 0.15 -9.57
CA LEU A 297 8.48 -1.26 -9.23
C LEU A 297 7.05 -1.61 -8.77
N SER A 298 6.14 -0.63 -8.79
CA SER A 298 4.73 -0.83 -8.54
C SER A 298 4.08 -1.65 -9.64
N LEU A 299 3.31 -2.64 -9.21
CA LEU A 299 2.45 -3.48 -10.03
C LEU A 299 0.97 -3.13 -9.81
N CYS A 300 0.66 -2.12 -9.01
CA CYS A 300 -0.69 -1.65 -8.75
C CYS A 300 -1.41 -1.24 -10.04
N GLN A 301 -2.72 -1.44 -10.08
CA GLN A 301 -3.58 -1.08 -11.20
C GLN A 301 -4.94 -0.64 -10.67
N SER A 302 -5.52 0.38 -11.29
CA SER A 302 -6.85 0.89 -10.96
C SER A 302 -7.95 -0.14 -11.19
N GLY A 303 -7.74 -1.06 -12.13
CA GLY A 303 -8.73 -2.07 -12.53
C GLY A 303 -9.73 -1.58 -13.59
N PRO A 304 -10.72 -2.40 -13.94
CA PRO A 304 -11.74 -2.05 -14.92
C PRO A 304 -12.67 -0.94 -14.41
N LYS A 305 -12.97 0.06 -15.25
CA LYS A 305 -13.83 1.21 -14.90
C LYS A 305 -15.28 0.87 -14.56
N ASN A 306 -15.76 -0.32 -14.95
CA ASN A 306 -17.14 -0.76 -14.79
C ASN A 306 -17.30 -1.81 -13.68
N VAL A 307 -16.32 -1.92 -12.78
CA VAL A 307 -16.32 -2.79 -11.62
C VAL A 307 -16.26 -1.91 -10.37
N ASP A 308 -17.05 -2.23 -9.35
CA ASP A 308 -17.10 -1.43 -8.11
C ASP A 308 -15.75 -1.46 -7.37
N GLY A 309 -15.37 -0.34 -6.77
CA GLY A 309 -14.08 -0.16 -6.09
C GLY A 309 -12.91 0.14 -7.04
N ILE A 310 -11.75 0.49 -6.48
CA ILE A 310 -10.52 0.79 -7.20
C ILE A 310 -9.42 -0.13 -6.71
N GLY A 311 -8.66 -0.73 -7.63
CA GLY A 311 -7.65 -1.73 -7.27
C GLY A 311 -8.11 -3.17 -7.42
N ASN A 312 -9.11 -3.42 -8.28
CA ASN A 312 -9.48 -4.78 -8.71
C ASN A 312 -8.63 -5.18 -9.92
N TYR A 313 -7.59 -6.00 -9.70
CA TYR A 313 -6.68 -6.44 -10.76
C TYR A 313 -6.08 -7.82 -10.46
N TYR A 314 -5.31 -8.35 -11.41
CA TYR A 314 -4.55 -9.58 -11.20
C TYR A 314 -3.12 -9.43 -11.71
N LEU A 315 -2.24 -10.27 -11.16
CA LEU A 315 -0.85 -10.40 -11.54
C LEU A 315 -0.57 -11.87 -11.86
N GLN A 316 0.17 -12.14 -12.93
CA GLN A 316 0.60 -13.49 -13.27
C GLN A 316 2.09 -13.67 -12.97
N VAL A 317 2.41 -14.79 -12.34
CA VAL A 317 3.79 -15.26 -12.17
C VAL A 317 4.10 -16.20 -13.32
N LEU A 318 5.07 -15.83 -14.15
CA LEU A 318 5.43 -16.57 -15.35
C LEU A 318 6.53 -17.60 -15.07
N ALA A 319 6.63 -18.59 -15.95
CA ALA A 319 7.78 -19.47 -16.04
C ALA A 319 9.09 -18.69 -16.25
N PRO A 320 10.27 -19.29 -15.96
CA PRO A 320 11.55 -18.67 -16.25
C PRO A 320 11.66 -18.19 -17.70
N ALA A 321 12.35 -17.05 -17.90
CA ALA A 321 12.55 -16.49 -19.23
C ALA A 321 13.30 -17.50 -20.14
N PRO A 322 13.00 -17.55 -21.45
CA PRO A 322 12.14 -16.64 -22.21
C PRO A 322 10.67 -17.06 -22.28
N SER A 323 10.22 -18.05 -21.51
CA SER A 323 8.83 -18.52 -21.54
C SER A 323 7.84 -17.41 -21.13
N HIS A 324 6.65 -17.44 -21.70
CA HIS A 324 5.53 -16.55 -21.34
C HIS A 324 4.38 -17.31 -20.68
N ILE A 325 4.58 -18.59 -20.34
CA ILE A 325 3.56 -19.43 -19.71
C ILE A 325 3.34 -18.93 -18.27
N PRO A 326 2.10 -18.59 -17.88
CA PRO A 326 1.76 -18.24 -16.51
C PRO A 326 1.57 -19.49 -15.63
N LEU A 327 2.32 -19.55 -14.53
CA LEU A 327 2.32 -20.66 -13.58
C LEU A 327 1.51 -20.37 -12.31
N SER A 328 1.18 -19.10 -12.06
CA SER A 328 0.30 -18.70 -10.96
C SER A 328 -0.41 -17.39 -11.27
N THR A 329 -1.62 -17.21 -10.72
CA THR A 329 -2.40 -15.96 -10.82
C THR A 329 -2.72 -15.45 -9.42
N LEU A 330 -2.39 -14.18 -9.16
CA LEU A 330 -2.66 -13.47 -7.92
C LEU A 330 -3.77 -12.46 -8.18
N PHE A 331 -4.94 -12.62 -7.57
CA PHE A 331 -6.04 -11.67 -7.64
C PHE A 331 -5.95 -10.68 -6.48
N LEU A 332 -6.14 -9.39 -6.77
CA LEU A 332 -6.15 -8.30 -5.81
C LEU A 332 -7.51 -7.62 -5.92
N LEU A 333 -8.24 -7.54 -4.81
CA LEU A 333 -9.60 -7.02 -4.78
C LEU A 333 -9.73 -5.86 -3.78
N ASP A 334 -10.47 -4.84 -4.18
CA ASP A 334 -10.91 -3.77 -3.28
C ASP A 334 -12.05 -4.29 -2.40
N SER A 335 -11.81 -4.46 -1.12
CA SER A 335 -12.84 -4.86 -0.14
C SER A 335 -13.64 -3.69 0.43
N HIS A 336 -13.57 -2.52 -0.21
CA HIS A 336 -14.28 -1.31 0.20
C HIS A 336 -13.90 -0.83 1.60
N GLY A 337 -14.84 -0.24 2.34
CA GLY A 337 -14.63 0.32 3.65
C GLY A 337 -15.88 0.27 4.52
N GLN A 338 -15.84 1.01 5.62
CA GLN A 338 -16.95 1.06 6.57
C GLN A 338 -18.22 1.66 5.95
N ILE A 339 -19.38 1.05 6.22
CA ILE A 339 -20.70 1.55 5.83
C ILE A 339 -21.59 1.82 7.06
N PRO A 340 -22.53 2.78 6.98
CA PRO A 340 -23.55 2.95 8.00
C PRO A 340 -24.50 1.74 8.04
N SER A 341 -24.69 1.14 9.21
CA SER A 341 -25.61 0.01 9.40
C SER A 341 -26.36 0.11 10.73
N LYS A 342 -27.58 -0.46 10.75
CA LYS A 342 -28.41 -0.60 11.95
C LYS A 342 -28.32 -2.00 12.56
N ILE A 343 -27.69 -2.94 11.85
CA ILE A 343 -27.58 -4.34 12.25
C ILE A 343 -26.29 -4.56 13.02
N HIS A 344 -25.19 -4.08 12.46
CA HIS A 344 -23.85 -4.13 13.04
C HIS A 344 -23.24 -2.71 13.03
N SER A 345 -22.40 -2.38 14.01
CA SER A 345 -21.68 -1.10 14.03
C SER A 345 -20.32 -1.28 14.72
N PRO A 346 -19.18 -1.09 14.02
CA PRO A 346 -19.06 -0.81 12.58
C PRO A 346 -19.62 -1.95 11.71
N ASP A 347 -19.94 -1.67 10.45
CA ASP A 347 -20.28 -2.67 9.42
C ASP A 347 -19.53 -2.26 8.15
N TYR A 348 -19.35 -3.20 7.23
CA TYR A 348 -18.48 -3.01 6.08
C TYR A 348 -19.21 -3.38 4.79
N ASP A 349 -18.85 -2.72 3.68
CA ASP A 349 -19.41 -3.06 2.37
C ASP A 349 -18.84 -4.41 1.91
N PRO A 350 -19.66 -5.40 1.52
CA PRO A 350 -19.16 -6.66 0.99
C PRO A 350 -18.50 -6.51 -0.39
N ILE A 351 -17.78 -7.54 -0.82
CA ILE A 351 -17.40 -7.66 -2.24
C ILE A 351 -18.68 -7.69 -3.08
N ASN A 352 -18.82 -6.70 -3.97
CA ASN A 352 -20.03 -6.47 -4.75
C ASN A 352 -20.15 -7.43 -5.94
N GLN A 353 -21.37 -7.63 -6.43
CA GLN A 353 -21.64 -8.57 -7.52
C GLN A 353 -20.83 -8.26 -8.79
N SER A 354 -20.61 -6.98 -9.12
CA SER A 354 -19.80 -6.59 -10.28
C SER A 354 -18.35 -7.07 -10.17
N GLN A 355 -17.79 -7.10 -8.95
CA GLN A 355 -16.45 -7.62 -8.67
C GLN A 355 -16.43 -9.14 -8.75
N ILE A 356 -17.47 -9.83 -8.25
CA ILE A 356 -17.60 -11.29 -8.35
C ILE A 356 -17.71 -11.72 -9.82
N ASP A 357 -18.52 -11.01 -10.62
CA ASP A 357 -18.69 -11.28 -12.05
C ASP A 357 -17.38 -11.04 -12.83
N TRP A 358 -16.67 -9.95 -12.52
CA TRP A 358 -15.35 -9.68 -13.08
C TRP A 358 -14.33 -10.76 -12.70
N PHE A 359 -14.26 -11.12 -11.43
CA PHE A 359 -13.34 -12.13 -10.92
C PHE A 359 -13.58 -13.49 -11.59
N THR A 360 -14.84 -13.97 -11.59
CA THR A 360 -15.20 -15.26 -12.17
C THR A 360 -14.98 -15.30 -13.68
N SER A 361 -15.38 -14.27 -14.41
CA SER A 361 -15.16 -14.19 -15.87
C SER A 361 -13.67 -14.13 -16.23
N THR A 362 -12.88 -13.36 -15.46
CA THR A 362 -11.42 -13.25 -15.65
C THR A 362 -10.76 -14.59 -15.35
N SER A 363 -11.05 -15.21 -14.22
CA SER A 363 -10.49 -16.52 -13.83
C SER A 363 -10.79 -17.61 -14.86
N LYS A 364 -12.04 -17.72 -15.33
CA LYS A 364 -12.43 -18.67 -16.39
C LYS A 364 -11.67 -18.43 -17.69
N THR A 365 -11.51 -17.17 -18.08
CA THR A 365 -10.76 -16.81 -19.30
C THR A 365 -9.31 -17.25 -19.19
N LEU A 366 -8.63 -16.90 -18.09
CA LEU A 366 -7.23 -17.27 -17.85
C LEU A 366 -7.05 -18.79 -17.81
N LYS A 367 -7.94 -19.54 -17.14
CA LYS A 367 -7.86 -21.01 -17.12
C LYS A 367 -7.97 -21.65 -18.50
N ASN A 368 -8.85 -21.13 -19.36
CA ASN A 368 -9.01 -21.63 -20.71
C ASN A 368 -7.77 -21.36 -21.58
N GLU A 369 -7.04 -20.27 -21.31
CA GLU A 369 -5.79 -19.94 -22.01
C GLU A 369 -4.61 -20.83 -21.59
N HIS A 370 -4.67 -21.46 -20.42
CA HIS A 370 -3.56 -22.24 -19.85
C HIS A 370 -3.62 -23.76 -20.16
N ASP A 371 -4.56 -24.21 -21.01
CA ASP A 371 -4.73 -25.59 -21.52
C ASP A 371 -4.56 -26.73 -20.49
N GLY A 372 -5.01 -26.49 -19.25
CA GLY A 372 -5.08 -27.53 -18.22
C GLY A 372 -3.76 -27.91 -17.53
N GLU A 373 -2.76 -27.02 -17.48
CA GLU A 373 -1.56 -27.26 -16.64
C GLU A 373 -1.96 -27.54 -15.18
N SER A 374 -1.69 -28.76 -14.70
CA SER A 374 -2.21 -29.29 -13.43
C SER A 374 -1.68 -28.59 -12.18
N ASN A 375 -0.62 -27.77 -12.32
CA ASN A 375 0.09 -27.16 -11.19
C ASN A 375 -0.13 -25.64 -11.10
N HIS A 376 -1.03 -25.06 -11.90
CA HIS A 376 -1.32 -23.62 -11.83
C HIS A 376 -2.05 -23.29 -10.52
N LEU A 377 -1.42 -22.47 -9.67
CA LEU A 377 -1.99 -22.06 -8.37
C LEU A 377 -2.50 -20.63 -8.43
N SER A 378 -3.75 -20.43 -8.01
CA SER A 378 -4.34 -19.09 -7.91
C SER A 378 -4.55 -18.69 -6.45
N MET A 379 -4.22 -17.44 -6.11
CA MET A 379 -4.41 -16.85 -4.78
C MET A 379 -5.19 -15.54 -4.91
N ALA A 380 -5.85 -15.13 -3.84
CA ALA A 380 -6.55 -13.84 -3.77
C ALA A 380 -6.11 -13.05 -2.53
N PHE A 381 -6.06 -11.73 -2.65
CA PHE A 381 -5.66 -10.79 -1.62
C PHE A 381 -6.71 -9.68 -1.54
N LEU A 382 -7.16 -9.39 -0.33
CA LEU A 382 -8.06 -8.28 -0.01
C LEU A 382 -7.70 -7.74 1.38
N HIS A 383 -8.34 -6.67 1.84
CA HIS A 383 -8.07 -6.14 3.17
C HIS A 383 -9.06 -6.67 4.22
N ILE A 384 -10.35 -6.36 4.06
CA ILE A 384 -11.41 -6.70 5.02
C ILE A 384 -11.83 -8.16 4.84
N PRO A 385 -11.73 -9.02 5.86
CA PRO A 385 -12.09 -10.42 5.75
C PRO A 385 -13.56 -10.61 5.35
N ILE A 386 -13.82 -11.58 4.47
CA ILE A 386 -15.19 -12.00 4.13
C ILE A 386 -15.86 -12.70 5.33
N PRO A 387 -17.21 -12.80 5.37
CA PRO A 387 -17.94 -13.32 6.52
C PRO A 387 -17.50 -14.71 6.99
N GLU A 388 -17.02 -15.56 6.09
CA GLU A 388 -16.54 -16.91 6.38
C GLU A 388 -15.35 -16.92 7.34
N TYR A 389 -14.52 -15.86 7.39
CA TYR A 389 -13.47 -15.73 8.41
C TYR A 389 -14.03 -15.68 9.82
N GLY A 390 -15.28 -15.23 10.00
CA GLY A 390 -15.95 -15.15 11.29
C GLY A 390 -16.56 -16.48 11.78
N ASP A 391 -16.55 -17.55 10.96
CA ASP A 391 -17.19 -18.80 11.33
C ASP A 391 -16.46 -19.48 12.52
N PRO A 392 -17.14 -19.75 13.65
CA PRO A 392 -16.57 -20.46 14.78
C PRO A 392 -16.20 -21.93 14.48
N GLY A 393 -16.74 -22.52 13.40
CA GLY A 393 -16.46 -23.88 12.95
C GLY A 393 -15.19 -24.04 12.12
N LEU A 394 -14.47 -22.94 11.81
CA LEU A 394 -13.23 -22.98 11.04
C LEU A 394 -12.14 -23.87 11.67
N VAL A 395 -11.54 -24.75 10.85
CA VAL A 395 -10.36 -25.53 11.24
C VAL A 395 -9.13 -24.63 11.19
N THR A 396 -8.76 -24.09 12.34
CA THR A 396 -7.69 -23.08 12.48
C THR A 396 -6.32 -23.73 12.65
N ARG A 397 -5.30 -23.25 11.93
CA ARG A 397 -3.87 -23.63 12.01
C ARG A 397 -2.97 -22.43 11.71
N GLY A 398 -1.65 -22.62 11.81
CA GLY A 398 -0.69 -21.59 11.35
C GLY A 398 -0.74 -20.26 12.13
N GLY A 399 -1.36 -20.26 13.33
CA GLY A 399 -1.62 -19.07 14.12
C GLY A 399 -2.85 -19.21 15.02
N LYS A 400 -3.39 -18.07 15.48
CA LYS A 400 -4.50 -18.01 16.44
C LYS A 400 -5.51 -16.92 16.07
N ARG A 401 -6.79 -17.21 16.32
CA ARG A 401 -7.84 -16.19 16.45
C ARG A 401 -7.69 -15.53 17.82
N ARG A 402 -7.29 -14.26 17.84
CA ARG A 402 -6.98 -13.48 19.07
C ARG A 402 -7.98 -12.35 19.31
N GLU A 403 -8.75 -11.99 18.30
CA GLU A 403 -9.86 -11.06 18.36
C GLU A 403 -11.03 -11.56 17.49
N PRO A 404 -12.26 -11.05 17.72
CA PRO A 404 -13.38 -11.26 16.80
C PRO A 404 -12.99 -10.82 15.39
N THR A 405 -13.54 -11.49 14.39
CA THR A 405 -13.40 -11.05 13.00
C THR A 405 -14.34 -9.87 12.77
N GLU A 406 -13.80 -8.75 12.32
CA GLU A 406 -14.59 -7.62 11.83
C GLU A 406 -14.69 -7.67 10.30
N GLY A 407 -15.91 -7.68 9.78
CA GLY A 407 -16.18 -7.80 8.34
C GLY A 407 -17.65 -7.50 8.03
N PRO A 408 -18.04 -7.59 6.76
CA PRO A 408 -19.41 -7.27 6.34
C PRO A 408 -20.41 -8.22 7.01
N SER A 409 -21.52 -7.67 7.53
CA SER A 409 -22.62 -8.48 8.07
C SER A 409 -23.40 -9.22 6.98
N PHE A 410 -23.37 -8.71 5.76
CA PHE A 410 -23.97 -9.32 4.58
C PHE A 410 -22.98 -10.27 3.89
N ASN A 411 -23.43 -11.50 3.60
CA ASN A 411 -22.67 -12.45 2.79
C ASN A 411 -23.04 -12.32 1.32
N SER A 412 -22.08 -11.89 0.49
CA SER A 412 -22.24 -11.77 -0.96
C SER A 412 -22.02 -13.06 -1.75
N HIS A 413 -21.74 -14.17 -1.05
CA HIS A 413 -21.39 -15.47 -1.64
C HIS A 413 -20.08 -15.45 -2.43
N PHE A 414 -19.18 -14.51 -2.13
CA PHE A 414 -17.86 -14.47 -2.78
C PHE A 414 -17.02 -15.73 -2.47
N TYR A 415 -17.17 -16.33 -1.29
CA TYR A 415 -16.49 -17.59 -0.95
C TYR A 415 -16.87 -18.74 -1.91
N ASP A 416 -18.14 -18.82 -2.31
CA ASP A 416 -18.61 -19.82 -3.27
C ASP A 416 -17.91 -19.63 -4.63
N ALA A 417 -17.78 -18.39 -5.10
CA ALA A 417 -17.04 -18.07 -6.31
C ALA A 417 -15.55 -18.43 -6.22
N LEU A 418 -14.91 -18.23 -5.07
CA LEU A 418 -13.50 -18.61 -4.87
C LEU A 418 -13.29 -20.13 -4.97
N ILE A 419 -14.25 -20.92 -4.47
CA ILE A 419 -14.25 -22.39 -4.59
C ILE A 419 -14.42 -22.79 -6.05
N GLU A 420 -15.45 -22.28 -6.72
CA GLU A 420 -15.71 -22.59 -8.14
C GLU A 420 -14.51 -22.24 -9.01
N GLU A 421 -13.83 -21.14 -8.66
CA GLU A 421 -12.64 -20.69 -9.34
C GLU A 421 -11.33 -21.33 -8.85
N GLY A 422 -11.38 -22.31 -7.95
CA GLY A 422 -10.20 -23.09 -7.56
C GLY A 422 -9.09 -22.25 -6.90
N ILE A 423 -9.46 -21.19 -6.20
CA ILE A 423 -8.52 -20.38 -5.44
C ILE A 423 -7.98 -21.22 -4.28
N SER A 424 -6.65 -21.20 -4.13
CA SER A 424 -5.93 -22.00 -3.13
C SER A 424 -5.90 -21.35 -1.76
N ALA A 425 -5.76 -20.03 -1.73
CA ALA A 425 -5.73 -19.23 -0.51
C ALA A 425 -6.28 -17.83 -0.77
N LEU A 426 -7.06 -17.34 0.18
CA LEU A 426 -7.48 -15.95 0.32
C LEU A 426 -6.71 -15.35 1.50
N ALA A 427 -6.06 -14.22 1.28
CA ALA A 427 -5.30 -13.51 2.30
C ALA A 427 -5.96 -12.16 2.65
N CYS A 428 -6.00 -11.83 3.93
CA CYS A 428 -6.55 -10.57 4.44
C CYS A 428 -5.67 -9.90 5.52
N GLY A 429 -6.07 -8.67 5.89
CA GLY A 429 -5.52 -7.84 6.97
C GLY A 429 -6.59 -7.52 8.02
N HIS A 430 -6.70 -6.24 8.39
CA HIS A 430 -7.82 -5.61 9.12
C HIS A 430 -7.92 -5.96 10.61
N ASP A 431 -7.97 -7.25 10.95
CA ASP A 431 -7.94 -7.71 12.34
C ASP A 431 -6.48 -7.95 12.76
N HIS A 432 -5.84 -6.91 13.31
CA HIS A 432 -4.38 -6.82 13.41
C HIS A 432 -3.74 -7.94 14.26
N VAL A 433 -4.44 -8.47 15.26
CA VAL A 433 -3.91 -9.50 16.17
C VAL A 433 -4.30 -10.92 15.77
N ASN A 434 -5.22 -11.09 14.82
CA ASN A 434 -5.46 -12.37 14.14
C ASN A 434 -4.30 -12.70 13.19
N ASP A 435 -3.84 -13.95 13.21
CA ASP A 435 -2.71 -14.39 12.38
C ASP A 435 -2.80 -15.84 11.97
N PHE A 436 -4.01 -16.39 12.00
CA PHE A 436 -4.26 -17.78 11.64
C PHE A 436 -4.47 -17.95 10.15
N CYS A 437 -4.29 -19.19 9.70
CA CYS A 437 -4.90 -19.73 8.49
C CYS A 437 -5.99 -20.72 8.89
N ALA A 438 -7.07 -20.79 8.13
CA ALA A 438 -8.16 -21.70 8.42
C ALA A 438 -8.80 -22.28 7.16
N LEU A 439 -9.41 -23.45 7.32
CA LEU A 439 -10.31 -24.05 6.33
C LEU A 439 -11.73 -24.10 6.86
N HIS A 440 -12.68 -23.81 5.97
CA HIS A 440 -14.08 -24.09 6.24
C HIS A 440 -14.35 -25.59 6.11
N PRO A 441 -14.91 -26.26 7.13
CA PRO A 441 -15.29 -27.67 7.02
C PRO A 441 -16.34 -27.88 5.93
N ARG A 442 -16.25 -28.96 5.15
CA ARG A 442 -17.30 -29.34 4.19
C ARG A 442 -18.11 -30.53 4.67
N LYS A 443 -19.39 -30.61 4.32
CA LYS A 443 -20.19 -31.80 4.59
C LYS A 443 -19.91 -32.88 3.54
N GLN A 444 -19.90 -34.14 3.97
CA GLN A 444 -19.58 -35.28 3.12
C GLN A 444 -20.52 -35.41 1.90
N LYS A 445 -21.78 -34.97 2.03
CA LYS A 445 -22.76 -34.95 0.92
C LYS A 445 -22.41 -33.94 -0.17
N ASP A 446 -21.78 -32.83 0.17
CA ASP A 446 -21.43 -31.76 -0.78
C ASP A 446 -20.22 -32.18 -1.65
N LEU A 447 -19.34 -33.02 -1.12
CA LEU A 447 -18.22 -33.63 -1.86
C LEU A 447 -18.69 -34.71 -2.84
N ALA A 448 -19.83 -35.36 -2.58
CA ALA A 448 -20.38 -36.44 -3.40
C ALA A 448 -21.18 -35.94 -4.62
N LEU A 449 -21.58 -34.67 -4.64
CA LEU A 449 -22.45 -34.05 -5.67
C LEU A 449 -21.70 -33.31 -6.79
N GLY A 450 -20.36 -33.36 -6.83
CA GLY A 450 -19.60 -33.02 -8.05
C GLY A 450 -18.46 -32.03 -7.91
N THR A 451 -18.23 -31.39 -6.76
CA THR A 451 -16.96 -30.69 -6.48
C THR A 451 -16.28 -31.33 -5.26
N PRO A 452 -15.43 -32.36 -5.43
CA PRO A 452 -14.79 -33.06 -4.32
C PRO A 452 -13.62 -32.27 -3.67
N GLN A 453 -13.55 -30.95 -3.84
CA GLN A 453 -12.41 -30.12 -3.45
C GLN A 453 -12.74 -29.25 -2.23
N LEU A 454 -11.77 -29.12 -1.32
CA LEU A 454 -11.81 -28.16 -0.22
C LEU A 454 -11.81 -26.73 -0.78
N GLY A 455 -12.39 -25.79 -0.04
CA GLY A 455 -12.31 -24.37 -0.38
C GLY A 455 -10.93 -23.76 -0.09
N PRO A 456 -10.73 -22.48 -0.42
CA PRO A 456 -9.46 -21.80 -0.18
C PRO A 456 -9.12 -21.76 1.30
N TRP A 457 -7.83 -21.74 1.60
CA TRP A 457 -7.33 -21.34 2.91
C TRP A 457 -7.63 -19.86 3.18
N LEU A 458 -8.28 -19.56 4.30
CA LEU A 458 -8.56 -18.21 4.78
C LEU A 458 -7.45 -17.77 5.75
N CYS A 459 -6.62 -16.81 5.38
CA CYS A 459 -5.41 -16.48 6.13
C CYS A 459 -5.26 -14.99 6.44
N TYR A 460 -5.10 -14.67 7.72
CA TYR A 460 -4.68 -13.32 8.16
C TYR A 460 -3.17 -13.14 8.00
N GLY A 461 -2.76 -11.98 7.48
CA GLY A 461 -1.36 -11.55 7.43
C GLY A 461 -0.79 -11.15 8.80
N GLY A 462 -1.67 -10.70 9.71
CA GLY A 462 -1.31 -10.05 10.97
C GLY A 462 -0.86 -8.59 10.78
N GLY A 463 -0.81 -7.83 11.88
CA GLY A 463 -0.41 -6.42 11.86
C GLY A 463 1.10 -6.22 11.84
N SER A 464 1.60 -5.58 10.77
CA SER A 464 3.02 -5.23 10.61
C SER A 464 3.36 -3.83 11.13
N GLY A 465 2.36 -2.95 11.28
CA GLY A 465 2.55 -1.58 11.74
C GLY A 465 2.70 -1.42 13.25
N PHE A 466 3.52 -0.44 13.64
CA PHE A 466 3.55 0.10 15.00
C PHE A 466 2.59 1.29 15.19
N GLY A 467 2.02 1.82 14.09
CA GLY A 467 1.02 2.89 14.12
C GLY A 467 -0.39 2.39 14.43
N GLY A 468 -0.69 1.15 14.03
CA GLY A 468 -1.92 0.44 14.36
C GLY A 468 -1.83 -0.26 15.71
N TYR A 469 -2.98 -0.70 16.22
CA TYR A 469 -2.99 -1.52 17.42
C TYR A 469 -2.37 -2.90 17.14
N CYS A 470 -1.65 -3.45 18.09
CA CYS A 470 -1.34 -4.88 18.18
C CYS A 470 -1.63 -5.36 19.59
N SER A 471 -2.80 -4.96 20.10
CA SER A 471 -3.31 -5.34 21.40
C SER A 471 -4.81 -5.60 21.34
N TYR A 472 -5.29 -6.55 22.13
CA TYR A 472 -6.71 -6.82 22.28
C TYR A 472 -7.06 -6.96 23.76
N GLY A 473 -8.01 -6.15 24.21
CA GLY A 473 -8.27 -5.95 25.63
C GLY A 473 -7.03 -5.40 26.36
N ARG A 474 -6.48 -6.17 27.30
CA ARG A 474 -5.24 -5.81 28.04
C ARG A 474 -3.99 -6.53 27.53
N LYS A 475 -4.13 -7.44 26.56
CA LYS A 475 -3.01 -8.24 26.04
C LYS A 475 -2.39 -7.52 24.86
N ARG A 476 -1.05 -7.40 24.88
CA ARG A 476 -0.25 -6.92 23.75
C ARG A 476 0.35 -8.11 23.03
N PHE A 477 0.59 -7.97 21.74
CA PHE A 477 1.20 -9.00 20.92
C PHE A 477 2.31 -8.41 20.05
N HIS A 478 3.17 -9.30 19.54
CA HIS A 478 4.31 -8.92 18.71
C HIS A 478 3.91 -8.63 17.28
N ARG A 479 4.43 -7.58 16.63
CA ARG A 479 4.15 -7.34 15.22
C ARG A 479 4.66 -8.51 14.38
N ARG A 480 3.93 -8.78 13.30
CA ARG A 480 4.22 -9.91 12.42
C ARG A 480 3.76 -9.66 11.00
N THR A 481 4.34 -10.46 10.13
CA THR A 481 4.07 -10.48 8.69
C THR A 481 4.06 -11.93 8.23
N ARG A 482 3.35 -12.19 7.13
CA ARG A 482 3.23 -13.51 6.55
C ARG A 482 4.06 -13.62 5.28
N VAL A 483 4.70 -14.77 5.13
CA VAL A 483 5.43 -15.15 3.92
C VAL A 483 4.68 -16.30 3.25
N TRP A 484 4.65 -16.27 1.92
CA TRP A 484 4.08 -17.29 1.06
C TRP A 484 5.19 -17.80 0.13
N GLU A 485 5.28 -19.12 -0.03
CA GLU A 485 6.21 -19.77 -0.96
C GLU A 485 5.40 -20.67 -1.89
N ILE A 486 5.35 -20.29 -3.16
CA ILE A 486 4.74 -21.06 -4.25
C ILE A 486 5.85 -21.92 -4.86
N ASP A 487 5.71 -23.24 -4.84
CA ASP A 487 6.56 -24.16 -5.59
C ASP A 487 5.77 -24.65 -6.80
N THR A 488 6.04 -24.03 -7.94
CA THR A 488 5.34 -24.33 -9.21
C THR A 488 5.78 -25.67 -9.82
N SER A 489 6.93 -26.19 -9.41
CA SER A 489 7.44 -27.48 -9.89
C SER A 489 6.65 -28.65 -9.31
N THR A 490 6.25 -28.54 -8.03
CA THR A 490 5.46 -29.55 -7.33
C THR A 490 3.99 -29.19 -7.21
N GLY A 491 3.59 -27.95 -7.53
CA GLY A 491 2.25 -27.43 -7.24
C GLY A 491 1.98 -27.29 -5.75
N ASN A 492 3.00 -26.92 -4.95
CA ASN A 492 2.86 -26.77 -3.50
C ASN A 492 2.75 -25.29 -3.12
N LEU A 493 1.98 -25.01 -2.07
CA LEU A 493 1.91 -23.68 -1.44
C LEU A 493 2.20 -23.82 0.04
N LYS A 494 3.17 -23.05 0.53
CA LYS A 494 3.51 -22.97 1.96
C LYS A 494 3.37 -21.55 2.47
N THR A 495 3.12 -21.45 3.77
CA THR A 495 3.16 -20.17 4.48
C THR A 495 3.82 -20.30 5.84
N TYR A 496 4.40 -19.20 6.32
CA TYR A 496 4.92 -19.05 7.68
C TYR A 496 4.90 -17.56 8.04
N LYS A 497 5.23 -17.24 9.29
CA LYS A 497 5.28 -15.86 9.78
C LYS A 497 6.68 -15.46 10.22
N ARG A 498 6.94 -14.15 10.16
CA ARG A 498 8.07 -13.47 10.79
C ARG A 498 7.57 -12.52 11.86
N LEU A 499 8.35 -12.37 12.94
CA LEU A 499 8.01 -11.48 14.05
C LEU A 499 9.10 -10.45 14.27
N GLU A 500 8.72 -9.30 14.82
CA GLU A 500 9.61 -8.16 15.10
C GLU A 500 10.87 -8.52 15.89
N TYR A 501 10.78 -9.48 16.82
CA TYR A 501 11.84 -9.80 17.77
C TYR A 501 12.67 -11.04 17.40
N SER A 502 12.29 -11.82 16.37
CA SER A 502 12.87 -13.14 16.11
C SER A 502 13.18 -13.36 14.63
N GLU A 503 14.35 -13.95 14.37
CA GLU A 503 14.77 -14.42 13.03
C GLU A 503 14.28 -15.84 12.72
N GLN A 504 13.47 -16.45 13.58
CA GLN A 504 12.90 -17.78 13.33
C GLN A 504 11.62 -17.69 12.50
N LYS A 505 11.39 -18.71 11.67
CA LYS A 505 10.11 -18.88 10.97
C LYS A 505 9.12 -19.47 11.98
N MET A 506 7.95 -18.84 12.12
CA MET A 506 6.91 -19.34 13.01
C MET A 506 5.76 -19.95 12.24
N ASP A 507 5.20 -21.02 12.81
CA ASP A 507 3.98 -21.67 12.37
C ASP A 507 3.98 -22.05 10.87
N GLU A 508 5.09 -22.65 10.40
CA GLU A 508 5.19 -23.11 9.01
C GLU A 508 4.10 -24.15 8.70
N LEU A 509 3.37 -23.92 7.61
CA LEU A 509 2.20 -24.69 7.22
C LEU A 509 2.20 -24.92 5.71
N VAL A 510 1.96 -26.17 5.30
CA VAL A 510 1.69 -26.54 3.91
C VAL A 510 0.19 -26.45 3.67
N LEU A 511 -0.21 -25.63 2.69
CA LEU A 511 -1.61 -25.34 2.38
C LEU A 511 -2.12 -26.16 1.18
N VAL A 512 -1.23 -26.38 0.21
CA VAL A 512 -1.51 -27.06 -1.04
C VAL A 512 -0.39 -28.06 -1.31
N GLU A 513 -0.77 -29.27 -1.72
CA GLU A 513 0.16 -30.28 -2.25
C GLU A 513 -0.32 -30.78 -3.62
N GLY A 514 0.59 -30.81 -4.61
CA GLY A 514 0.27 -31.34 -5.94
C GLY A 514 -0.90 -30.65 -6.63
N GLY A 515 -1.03 -29.33 -6.48
CA GLY A 515 -2.11 -28.54 -7.07
C GLY A 515 -3.43 -28.56 -6.29
N LYS A 516 -3.50 -29.23 -5.13
CA LYS A 516 -4.74 -29.41 -4.37
C LYS A 516 -4.62 -28.88 -2.95
N VAL A 517 -5.61 -28.10 -2.53
CA VAL A 517 -5.78 -27.70 -1.13
C VAL A 517 -5.88 -28.97 -0.26
N ILE A 518 -5.06 -29.04 0.77
CA ILE A 518 -5.02 -30.15 1.72
C ILE A 518 -5.57 -29.73 3.08
N CYS A 519 -6.21 -30.67 3.76
CA CYS A 519 -6.53 -30.51 5.17
C CYS A 519 -5.23 -30.69 5.99
N PRO A 520 -5.04 -29.93 7.07
CA PRO A 520 -3.92 -30.13 7.98
C PRO A 520 -3.89 -31.55 8.53
N PRO A 521 -2.70 -32.08 8.85
CA PRO A 521 -2.65 -33.19 9.76
C PRO A 521 -3.37 -32.84 11.07
N ALA A 522 -4.18 -33.76 11.57
CA ALA A 522 -4.72 -33.66 12.93
C ALA A 522 -3.55 -33.47 13.90
N GLU A 523 -3.71 -32.61 14.91
CA GLU A 523 -2.74 -32.60 16.01
C GLU A 523 -2.68 -34.02 16.57
N ALA A 524 -1.47 -34.57 16.71
CA ALA A 524 -1.30 -35.94 17.16
C ALA A 524 -1.88 -36.10 18.58
N ASP A 525 -3.10 -36.62 18.67
CA ASP A 525 -3.61 -37.18 19.90
C ASP A 525 -2.88 -38.52 20.11
N GLU A 526 -1.88 -38.53 21.00
CA GLU A 526 -1.07 -39.72 21.33
C GLU A 526 -1.92 -40.93 21.82
N SER A 527 -3.24 -40.79 21.95
CA SER A 527 -4.10 -41.81 22.53
C SER A 527 -4.85 -42.73 21.55
N THR A 528 -4.93 -42.45 20.23
CA THR A 528 -5.90 -43.20 19.37
C THR A 528 -5.38 -43.85 18.08
N GLY A 529 -4.12 -43.68 17.66
CA GLY A 529 -3.46 -44.59 16.71
C GLY A 529 -4.15 -44.90 15.37
N LEU A 530 -5.08 -44.06 14.89
CA LEU A 530 -5.70 -44.18 13.56
C LEU A 530 -5.52 -42.89 12.75
N SER A 531 -4.98 -43.05 11.54
CA SER A 531 -4.88 -42.02 10.49
C SER A 531 -6.25 -41.35 10.24
N SER A 532 -6.38 -40.08 10.62
CA SER A 532 -7.64 -39.31 10.60
C SER A 532 -7.60 -38.05 9.72
N LEU A 533 -6.65 -37.96 8.77
CA LEU A 533 -6.36 -36.75 7.97
C LEU A 533 -7.58 -36.10 7.27
N LEU A 534 -8.63 -36.87 6.99
CA LEU A 534 -9.85 -36.37 6.33
C LEU A 534 -11.01 -36.04 7.29
N ARG A 535 -10.95 -36.41 8.58
CA ARG A 535 -12.10 -36.29 9.49
C ARG A 535 -12.32 -34.90 10.06
N GLU A 536 -11.30 -34.05 10.14
CA GLU A 536 -11.46 -32.70 10.72
C GLU A 536 -12.08 -31.69 9.74
N CYS A 537 -11.68 -31.73 8.47
CA CYS A 537 -12.21 -30.81 7.46
C CYS A 537 -13.44 -31.36 6.72
N VAL A 538 -13.82 -32.62 6.94
CA VAL A 538 -15.03 -33.24 6.34
C VAL A 538 -15.97 -33.72 7.44
N VAL A 539 -17.10 -33.03 7.57
CA VAL A 539 -18.14 -33.31 8.58
C VAL A 539 -19.16 -34.29 7.97
N SER A 540 -19.61 -35.27 8.76
CA SER A 540 -20.60 -36.29 8.36
C SER A 540 -21.99 -35.72 8.08
#